data_AF-A0A1I3VI44-F1
#
_entry.id   AF-A0A1I3VI44-F1
#
_cell.length_a   1.000
_cell.length_b   1.000
_cell.length_c   1.000
_cell.angle_alpha   90.00
_cell.angle_beta   90.00
_cell.angle_gamma   90.00
#
_symmetry.space_group_name_H-M   'P 1'
#
loop_
_entity.id
_entity.type
_entity.pdbx_description
1 polymer ?
#
loop_
_entity_poly.entity_id
_entity_poly.type
_entity_poly.pdbx_seq_one_letter_code
_entity_poly.pdbx_strand_id
1 'polypeptide(L)'
;MTTTPSHTTGTPPVTAADVPVTTVRYFAAAAEAAGVDTEQVPVPVGATVGTLLDALAARHGTALQDVAARCALLVDGVLHRNRDEPLGTPSRVDVLPPFAGG
;
A
#
# COMPACT_ATOMS: atom_id res chain seq x y z
N MET A 1 -37.45 -33.52 -30.47
CA MET A 1 -37.19 -32.25 -31.16
C MET A 1 -37.26 -31.15 -30.13
N THR A 2 -36.15 -30.42 -29.95
CA THR A 2 -36.08 -29.05 -29.38
C THR A 2 -36.41 -28.99 -27.85
N THR A 3 -35.68 -28.35 -26.94
CA THR A 3 -34.88 -27.11 -27.02
C THR A 3 -33.98 -27.03 -25.76
N THR A 4 -32.66 -26.88 -25.96
CA THR A 4 -31.68 -26.03 -25.24
C THR A 4 -31.46 -26.12 -23.71
N PRO A 5 -30.21 -26.37 -23.26
CA PRO A 5 -29.71 -25.87 -21.97
C PRO A 5 -29.12 -24.46 -22.14
N SER A 6 -29.73 -23.44 -21.55
CA SER A 6 -29.15 -22.08 -21.49
C SER A 6 -28.53 -21.86 -20.12
N HIS A 7 -27.29 -22.28 -19.98
CA HIS A 7 -26.44 -21.90 -18.86
C HIS A 7 -26.10 -20.41 -19.03
N THR A 8 -26.85 -19.56 -18.34
CA THR A 8 -26.49 -18.14 -18.22
C THR A 8 -25.47 -18.03 -17.10
N THR A 9 -24.20 -18.33 -17.41
CA THR A 9 -23.11 -17.79 -16.59
C THR A 9 -22.73 -16.47 -17.22
N GLY A 10 -23.45 -15.42 -16.82
CA GLY A 10 -22.96 -14.06 -17.03
C GLY A 10 -21.65 -13.93 -16.25
N THR A 11 -20.54 -13.80 -16.96
CA THR A 11 -19.33 -13.19 -16.41
C THR A 11 -19.76 -11.83 -15.86
N PRO A 12 -19.70 -11.55 -14.54
CA PRO A 12 -19.90 -10.19 -14.10
C PRO A 12 -18.83 -9.34 -14.80
N PRO A 13 -19.15 -8.12 -15.25
CA PRO A 13 -18.10 -7.18 -15.62
C PRO A 13 -17.15 -7.13 -14.43
N VAL A 14 -15.84 -7.19 -14.67
CA VAL A 14 -14.85 -6.84 -13.65
C VAL A 14 -15.08 -5.36 -13.33
N THR A 15 -16.08 -5.08 -12.50
CA THR A 15 -16.35 -3.77 -11.93
C THR A 15 -15.04 -3.35 -11.29
N ALA A 16 -14.52 -2.20 -11.72
CA ALA A 16 -13.31 -1.54 -11.25
C ALA A 16 -12.76 -2.21 -9.99
N ALA A 17 -11.74 -3.07 -10.15
CA ALA A 17 -11.20 -3.89 -9.08
C ALA A 17 -11.10 -3.04 -7.81
N ASP A 18 -11.86 -3.39 -6.77
CA ASP A 18 -11.85 -2.71 -5.48
C ASP A 18 -10.41 -2.77 -4.98
N VAL A 19 -9.65 -1.69 -5.21
CA VAL A 19 -8.26 -1.63 -4.81
C VAL A 19 -8.31 -1.52 -3.29
N PRO A 20 -7.89 -2.55 -2.54
CA PRO A 20 -8.09 -2.55 -1.10
C PRO A 20 -7.38 -1.33 -0.52
N VAL A 21 -8.12 -0.59 0.31
CA VAL A 21 -7.65 0.65 0.90
C VAL A 21 -6.85 0.31 2.15
N THR A 22 -5.57 0.67 2.15
CA THR A 22 -4.64 0.46 3.24
C THR A 22 -4.50 1.73 4.07
N THR A 23 -4.54 1.60 5.39
CA THR A 23 -4.27 2.74 6.29
C THR A 23 -2.76 2.88 6.50
N VAL A 24 -2.18 3.97 6.01
CA VAL A 24 -0.76 4.29 6.18
C VAL A 24 -0.62 5.32 7.30
N ARG A 25 0.24 5.03 8.28
CA ARG A 25 0.51 5.90 9.43
C ARG A 25 1.96 6.32 9.43
N TYR A 26 2.21 7.61 9.51
CA TYR A 26 3.55 8.17 9.49
C TYR A 26 3.98 8.57 10.88
N PHE A 27 5.25 8.32 11.20
CA PHE A 27 5.83 8.66 12.48
C PHE A 27 7.04 9.58 12.32
N ALA A 28 7.22 10.50 13.27
CA ALA A 28 8.37 11.40 13.35
C ALA A 28 8.68 12.09 12.01
N ALA A 29 9.91 11.97 11.49
CA ALA A 29 10.33 12.60 10.24
C ALA A 29 9.50 12.16 9.01
N ALA A 30 8.88 10.99 9.04
CA ALA A 30 8.00 10.55 7.96
C ALA A 30 6.68 11.32 7.98
N ALA A 31 6.15 11.67 9.16
CA ALA A 31 4.93 12.47 9.28
C ALA A 31 5.17 13.91 8.83
N GLU A 32 6.31 14.49 9.19
CA GLU A 32 6.74 15.81 8.71
C GLU A 32 6.89 15.83 7.18
N ALA A 33 7.50 14.78 6.61
CA ALA A 33 7.68 14.66 5.17
C ALA A 33 6.37 14.42 4.40
N ALA A 34 5.43 13.67 4.99
CA ALA A 34 4.10 13.44 4.43
C ALA A 34 3.13 14.61 4.69
N GLY A 35 3.42 15.46 5.68
CA GLY A 35 2.52 16.51 6.15
C GLY A 35 1.24 15.99 6.83
N VAL A 36 1.13 14.68 7.02
CA VAL A 36 -0.01 14.00 7.63
C VAL A 36 0.49 12.86 8.52
N ASP A 37 -0.24 12.58 9.59
CA ASP A 37 0.07 11.49 10.51
C ASP A 37 -0.58 10.17 10.09
N THR A 38 -1.73 10.21 9.40
CA THR A 38 -2.39 9.02 8.87
C THR A 38 -3.15 9.34 7.60
N GLU A 39 -3.13 8.41 6.64
CA GLU A 39 -3.93 8.51 5.44
C GLU A 39 -4.37 7.13 4.90
N GLN A 40 -5.29 7.16 3.95
CA GLN A 40 -5.80 5.97 3.27
C GLN A 40 -5.27 5.93 1.84
N VAL A 41 -4.56 4.85 1.52
CA VAL A 41 -3.93 4.67 0.20
C VAL A 41 -4.46 3.40 -0.44
N PRO A 42 -4.98 3.47 -1.68
CA PRO A 42 -5.37 2.27 -2.41
C PRO A 42 -4.11 1.49 -2.80
N VAL A 43 -3.99 0.25 -2.33
CA VAL A 43 -2.85 -0.63 -2.62
C VAL A 43 -3.33 -1.83 -3.43
N PRO A 44 -2.86 -2.02 -4.67
CA PRO A 44 -3.27 -3.17 -5.47
C PRO A 44 -2.80 -4.48 -4.85
N VAL A 45 -3.60 -5.54 -5.04
CA VAL A 45 -3.24 -6.88 -4.56
C VAL A 45 -1.92 -7.33 -5.18
N GLY A 46 -0.98 -7.78 -4.34
CA GLY A 46 0.35 -8.16 -4.80
C GLY A 46 1.33 -7.00 -4.99
N ALA A 47 0.99 -5.79 -4.53
CA ALA A 47 1.97 -4.71 -4.42
C ALA A 47 3.12 -5.11 -3.50
N THR A 48 4.31 -4.59 -3.79
CA THR A 48 5.48 -4.72 -2.91
C THR A 48 5.64 -3.47 -2.05
N VAL A 49 6.49 -3.57 -1.02
CA VAL A 49 6.93 -2.42 -0.22
C VAL A 49 7.41 -1.30 -1.14
N GLY A 50 8.17 -1.65 -2.19
CA GLY A 50 8.67 -0.69 -3.14
C GLY A 50 7.59 0.02 -3.94
N THR A 51 6.54 -0.69 -4.38
CA THR A 51 5.39 -0.12 -5.08
C THR A 51 4.61 0.84 -4.19
N LEU A 52 4.38 0.47 -2.92
CA LEU A 52 3.70 1.36 -1.96
C LEU A 52 4.53 2.64 -1.75
N LEU A 53 5.82 2.50 -1.49
CA LEU A 53 6.70 3.66 -1.28
C LEU A 53 6.76 4.59 -2.50
N ASP A 54 6.76 4.02 -3.71
CA ASP A 54 6.73 4.81 -4.95
C ASP A 54 5.41 5.56 -5.10
N ALA A 55 4.27 4.91 -4.81
CA ALA A 55 2.96 5.55 -4.81
C ALA A 55 2.86 6.67 -3.75
N LEU A 56 3.45 6.47 -2.57
CA LEU A 56 3.52 7.50 -1.54
C LEU A 56 4.43 8.67 -1.96
N ALA A 57 5.59 8.37 -2.53
CA ALA A 57 6.51 9.37 -3.07
C ALA A 57 5.91 10.17 -4.22
N ALA A 58 5.12 9.54 -5.10
CA ALA A 58 4.42 10.24 -6.17
C ALA A 58 3.37 11.23 -5.64
N ARG A 59 2.82 10.98 -4.44
CA ARG A 59 1.78 11.82 -3.81
C ARG A 59 2.35 12.93 -2.93
N HIS A 60 3.41 12.63 -2.17
CA HIS A 60 4.01 13.56 -1.20
C HIS A 60 5.33 14.19 -1.67
N GLY A 61 5.89 13.66 -2.76
CA GLY A 61 7.14 14.13 -3.34
C GLY A 61 8.38 13.40 -2.81
N THR A 62 9.54 13.90 -3.25
CA THR A 62 10.84 13.28 -3.06
C THR A 62 11.29 13.24 -1.59
N ALA A 63 10.80 14.16 -0.75
CA ALA A 63 11.11 14.18 0.69
C ALA A 63 10.67 12.89 1.39
N LEU A 64 9.44 12.44 1.11
CA LEU A 64 8.94 11.18 1.64
C LEU A 64 9.69 9.98 1.05
N GLN A 65 10.10 10.05 -0.22
CA GLN A 65 10.89 8.99 -0.87
C GLN A 65 12.24 8.75 -0.19
N ASP A 66 13.00 9.82 0.11
CA ASP A 66 14.31 9.74 0.74
C ASP A 66 14.21 9.22 2.18
N VAL A 67 13.19 9.68 2.90
CA VAL A 67 12.90 9.21 4.25
C VAL A 67 12.49 7.73 4.19
N ALA A 68 11.51 7.39 3.36
CA ALA A 68 11.01 6.03 3.15
C ALA A 68 12.09 5.03 2.76
N ALA A 69 13.07 5.42 1.94
CA ALA A 69 14.17 4.56 1.53
C ALA A 69 15.07 4.11 2.70
N ARG A 70 15.06 4.86 3.81
CA ARG A 70 15.79 4.54 5.05
C ARG A 70 14.85 4.04 6.16
N CYS A 71 13.53 4.20 5.99
CA CYS A 71 12.49 3.76 6.93
C CYS A 71 12.31 2.24 6.88
N ALA A 72 11.82 1.70 7.99
CA ALA A 72 11.20 0.39 8.01
C ALA A 72 9.67 0.55 7.95
N LEU A 73 9.00 -0.33 7.22
CA LEU A 73 7.54 -0.36 7.16
C LEU A 73 7.05 -1.50 8.05
N LEU A 74 6.13 -1.19 8.96
CA LEU A 74 5.46 -2.19 9.76
C LEU A 74 4.09 -2.47 9.15
N VAL A 75 3.93 -3.61 8.52
CA VAL A 75 2.73 -4.01 7.79
C VAL A 75 1.98 -5.02 8.62
N ASP A 76 0.79 -4.68 9.11
CA ASP A 76 0.00 -5.53 10.02
C ASP A 76 0.79 -6.06 11.24
N GLY A 77 1.81 -5.32 11.68
CA GLY A 77 2.71 -5.73 12.77
C GLY A 77 3.96 -6.49 12.34
N VAL A 78 4.16 -6.74 11.05
CA VAL A 78 5.36 -7.37 10.49
C VAL A 78 6.30 -6.30 9.94
N LEU A 79 7.55 -6.29 10.40
CA LEU A 79 8.53 -5.30 9.96
C LEU A 79 9.15 -5.71 8.63
N HIS A 80 8.80 -4.99 7.57
CA HIS A 80 9.41 -5.10 6.26
C HIS A 80 10.43 -3.99 6.07
N ARG A 81 11.64 -4.40 5.71
CA ARG A 81 12.75 -3.47 5.41
C ARG A 81 13.17 -3.56 3.96
N ASN A 82 12.80 -4.64 3.28
CA ASN A 82 13.21 -4.87 1.91
C ASN A 82 12.12 -4.40 0.94
N ARG A 83 12.50 -3.65 -0.11
CA ARG A 83 11.53 -3.10 -1.07
C ARG A 83 10.89 -4.18 -1.96
N ASP A 84 11.58 -5.30 -2.14
CA ASP A 84 11.11 -6.44 -2.93
C ASP A 84 10.14 -7.35 -2.15
N GLU A 85 9.93 -7.10 -0.86
CA GLU A 85 8.97 -7.89 -0.08
C GLU A 85 7.53 -7.61 -0.55
N PRO A 86 6.76 -8.66 -0.86
CA PRO A 86 5.35 -8.52 -1.20
C PRO A 86 4.57 -8.12 0.05
N LEU A 87 3.75 -7.07 -0.07
CA LEU A 87 2.84 -6.62 0.99
C LEU A 87 1.56 -7.46 1.05
N GLY A 88 1.24 -8.16 -0.04
CA GLY A 88 -0.01 -8.91 -0.18
C GLY A 88 -1.20 -7.96 -0.22
N THR A 89 -2.02 -8.00 0.84
CA THR A 89 -3.18 -7.12 1.07
C THR A 89 -3.04 -6.44 2.43
N PRO A 90 -2.18 -5.41 2.54
CA PRO A 90 -1.92 -4.78 3.82
C PRO A 90 -3.16 -4.00 4.28
N SER A 91 -3.68 -4.29 5.47
CA SER A 91 -4.77 -3.49 6.07
C SER A 91 -4.23 -2.20 6.68
N ARG A 92 -3.05 -2.30 7.31
CA ARG A 92 -2.39 -1.19 8.00
C ARG A 92 -0.88 -1.23 7.80
N VAL A 93 -0.30 -0.07 7.58
CA VAL A 93 1.14 0.15 7.38
C VAL A 93 1.58 1.30 8.26
N ASP A 94 2.53 1.07 9.16
CA ASP A 94 3.18 2.13 9.94
C ASP A 94 4.58 2.40 9.34
N VAL A 95 4.83 3.63 8.87
CA VAL A 95 6.12 4.06 8.33
C VAL A 95 6.97 4.59 9.48
N LEU A 96 8.01 3.82 9.83
CA LEU A 96 8.89 4.08 10.94
C LEU A 96 10.25 4.54 10.40
N PRO A 97 10.55 5.86 10.42
CA PRO A 97 11.89 6.32 10.12
C PRO A 97 12.89 5.74 11.12
N PRO A 98 14.14 5.51 10.68
CA PRO A 98 15.19 5.13 11.61
C PRO A 98 15.24 6.24 12.65
N PHE A 99 15.11 5.86 13.92
CA PHE A 99 15.28 6.80 15.02
C PHE A 99 16.64 7.49 14.81
N ALA A 100 16.62 8.76 14.40
CA ALA A 100 17.76 9.65 14.49
C ALA A 100 17.88 10.08 15.95
N GLY A 101 18.03 9.10 16.85
CA GLY A 101 18.39 9.34 18.23
C GLY A 101 19.87 9.68 18.25
N GLY A 102 20.15 10.98 18.28
CA GLY A 102 21.43 11.50 18.77
C GLY A 102 21.55 11.33 20.29
#